data_AF-A0A328TLU1-F1
#
_entry.id   AF-A0A328TLU1-F1
#
_cell.length_a   1.000
_cell.length_b   1.000
_cell.length_c   1.000
_cell.angle_alpha   90.00
_cell.angle_beta   90.00
_cell.angle_gamma   90.00
#
_symmetry.space_group_name_H-M   'P 1'
#
loop_
_entity.id
_entity.type
_entity.pdbx_description
1 polymer ?
#
loop_
_entity_poly.entity_id
_entity_poly.type
_entity_poly.pdbx_seq_one_letter_code
_entity_poly.pdbx_strand_id
1 'polypeptide(L)'
;MITMLDVAKKAGVSKATVSRVLAGNSYVSKTTQDKVCKAIEEMGYRSNLLARNLATSKLQNIGLVLANTLIITPPILASCYSRRPPSPSSMGAS
;
A
#
# COMPACT_ATOMS: atom_id res chain seq x y z
N MET A 1 21.86 4.16 -8.69
CA MET A 1 20.77 4.43 -7.72
C MET A 1 21.23 5.57 -6.82
N ILE A 2 20.53 6.70 -6.77
CA ILE A 2 20.92 7.84 -5.92
C ILE A 2 20.51 7.56 -4.48
N THR A 3 21.42 7.81 -3.53
CA THR A 3 21.17 7.64 -2.09
C THR A 3 21.03 8.99 -1.38
N MET A 4 20.50 9.00 -0.16
CA MET A 4 20.46 10.23 0.68
C MET A 4 21.86 10.80 0.94
N LEU A 5 22.89 9.97 0.88
CA LEU A 5 24.28 10.38 1.11
C LEU A 5 24.79 11.22 -0.06
N ASP A 6 24.35 10.90 -1.28
CA ASP A 6 24.70 11.66 -2.48
C ASP A 6 23.97 12.99 -2.52
N VAL A 7 22.68 13.00 -2.14
CA VAL A 7 21.89 14.23 -1.95
C VAL A 7 22.53 15.13 -0.89
N ALA A 8 23.00 14.56 0.23
CA ALA A 8 23.67 15.30 1.30
C ALA A 8 24.97 15.97 0.82
N LYS A 9 25.80 15.24 0.06
CA LYS A 9 27.04 15.77 -0.54
C LYS A 9 26.75 16.91 -1.52
N LYS A 10 25.74 16.77 -2.38
CA LYS A 10 25.34 17.78 -3.36
C LYS A 10 24.80 19.05 -2.69
N ALA A 11 23.98 18.91 -1.65
CA ALA A 11 23.41 20.03 -0.91
C ALA A 11 24.37 20.65 0.12
N GLY A 12 25.52 20.03 0.39
CA GLY A 12 26.50 20.51 1.36
C GLY A 12 26.04 20.37 2.82
N VAL A 13 25.21 19.36 3.13
CA VAL A 13 24.63 19.14 4.46
C VAL A 13 24.91 17.73 4.97
N SER A 14 24.66 17.48 6.25
CA SER A 14 24.78 16.13 6.81
C SER A 14 23.57 15.26 6.44
N LYS A 15 23.77 13.93 6.39
CA LYS A 15 22.69 12.93 6.20
C LYS A 15 21.52 13.12 7.18
N ALA A 16 21.83 13.48 8.43
CA ALA A 16 20.83 13.74 9.45
C ALA A 16 19.96 14.97 9.13
N THR A 17 20.54 15.99 8.48
CA THR A 17 19.81 17.20 8.06
C THR A 17 18.85 16.88 6.92
N VAL A 18 19.29 16.09 5.93
CA VAL A 18 18.42 15.61 4.84
C VAL A 18 17.24 14.79 5.40
N SER A 19 17.50 13.89 6.37
CA SER A 19 16.44 13.14 7.04
C SER A 19 15.43 14.05 7.73
N ARG A 20 15.89 15.10 8.43
CA ARG A 20 15.00 16.09 9.08
C ARG A 20 14.17 16.89 8.08
N VAL A 21 14.76 17.30 6.96
CA VAL A 21 14.06 18.00 5.87
C VAL A 21 12.97 17.10 5.29
N LEU A 22 13.29 15.84 5.00
CA LEU A 22 12.33 14.84 4.50
C LEU A 22 11.26 14.46 5.53
N ALA A 23 11.56 14.59 6.82
CA ALA A 23 10.61 14.38 7.90
C ALA A 23 9.68 15.60 8.13
N GLY A 24 9.99 16.76 7.53
CA GLY A 24 9.20 17.99 7.68
C GLY A 24 9.34 18.67 9.04
N ASN A 25 10.46 18.46 9.75
CA ASN A 25 10.67 19.06 11.07
C ASN A 25 11.10 20.54 10.94
N SER A 26 10.45 21.44 11.69
CA SER A 26 10.67 22.90 11.71
C SER A 26 12.06 23.36 12.19
N TYR A 27 12.92 22.45 12.63
CA TYR A 27 14.27 22.78 13.13
C TYR A 27 15.31 23.12 12.04
N VAL A 28 14.92 23.15 10.77
CA VAL A 28 15.83 23.38 9.65
C VAL A 28 15.54 24.75 9.02
N SER A 29 16.57 25.58 8.86
CA SER A 29 16.43 26.87 8.18
C SER A 29 15.89 26.69 6.76
N LYS A 30 14.98 27.59 6.34
CA LYS A 30 14.37 27.59 5.00
C LYS A 30 15.43 27.53 3.89
N THR A 31 16.53 28.26 4.05
CA THR A 31 17.67 28.27 3.12
C THR A 31 18.28 26.89 2.90
N THR A 32 18.38 26.08 3.96
CA THR A 32 18.91 24.71 3.89
C THR A 32 17.88 23.76 3.29
N GLN A 33 16.60 23.98 3.59
CA GLN A 33 15.49 23.24 3.01
C GLN A 33 15.44 23.39 1.48
N ASP A 34 15.57 24.62 0.99
CA ASP A 34 15.59 24.94 -0.45
C ASP A 34 16.78 24.29 -1.18
N LYS A 35 17.97 24.32 -0.56
CA LYS A 35 19.17 23.65 -1.11
C LYS A 35 18.97 22.15 -1.26
N VAL A 36 18.37 21.51 -0.26
CA VAL A 36 18.08 20.08 -0.27
C VAL A 36 17.01 19.76 -1.31
N CYS A 37 15.93 20.55 -1.41
CA CYS A 37 14.91 20.39 -2.44
C CYS A 37 15.49 20.49 -3.86
N LYS A 38 16.32 21.52 -4.14
CA LYS A 38 17.00 21.63 -5.44
C LYS A 38 17.89 20.44 -5.75
N ALA A 39 18.68 19.99 -4.78
CA ALA A 39 19.54 18.81 -4.97
C ALA A 39 18.73 17.53 -5.24
N ILE A 40 17.56 17.39 -4.61
CA ILE A 40 16.65 16.26 -4.84
C ILE A 40 16.06 16.31 -6.26
N GLU A 41 15.62 17.48 -6.71
CA GLU A 41 15.07 17.71 -8.05
C GLU A 41 16.11 17.46 -9.14
N GLU A 42 17.31 18.04 -9.01
CA GLU A 42 18.41 17.87 -9.97
C GLU A 42 18.86 16.41 -10.11
N MET A 43 18.84 15.66 -9.01
CA MET A 43 19.33 14.27 -8.98
C MET A 43 18.21 13.24 -9.19
N GLY A 44 16.96 13.67 -9.34
CA GLY A 44 15.80 12.79 -9.48
C GLY A 44 15.61 11.84 -8.29
N TYR A 45 16.04 12.25 -7.09
CA TYR A 45 15.96 11.39 -5.91
C TYR A 45 14.50 11.22 -5.47
N ARG A 46 13.92 10.05 -5.70
CA ARG A 46 12.60 9.70 -5.15
C ARG A 46 12.79 8.94 -3.84
N SER A 47 12.34 9.54 -2.73
CA SER A 47 12.27 8.82 -1.45
C SER A 47 11.34 7.62 -1.61
N ASN A 48 11.84 6.41 -1.36
CA ASN A 48 11.02 5.21 -1.42
C ASN A 48 10.03 5.20 -0.24
N LEU A 49 8.75 5.41 -0.53
CA LEU A 49 7.68 5.44 0.46
C LEU A 49 7.60 4.15 1.28
N LEU A 50 7.92 2.99 0.67
CA LEU A 50 7.94 1.70 1.37
C LEU A 50 9.05 1.65 2.44
N ALA A 51 10.24 2.18 2.12
CA ALA A 51 11.35 2.26 3.06
C ALA A 51 11.08 3.28 4.19
N ARG A 52 10.39 4.39 3.87
CA ARG A 52 9.94 5.37 4.86
C ARG A 52 8.91 4.77 5.82
N ASN A 53 7.95 3.99 5.31
CA ASN A 53 6.92 3.33 6.11
C ASN A 53 7.52 2.28 7.05
N LEU A 54 8.54 1.53 6.59
CA LEU A 54 9.30 0.60 7.42
C LEU A 54 10.09 1.31 8.53
N ALA A 55 10.85 2.36 8.18
CA ALA A 55 11.70 3.08 9.13
C ALA A 55 10.90 3.88 10.18
N THR A 56 9.69 4.32 9.85
CA THR A 56 8.83 5.11 10.74
C THR A 56 7.85 4.23 11.52
N SER A 57 7.82 2.90 11.27
CA SER A 57 6.83 1.94 11.82
C SER A 57 5.37 2.41 11.73
N LYS A 58 5.09 3.34 10.83
CA LYS A 58 3.79 3.97 10.58
C LYS A 58 3.40 3.62 9.16
N LEU A 59 2.89 2.41 8.98
CA LEU A 59 2.21 2.02 7.77
C LEU A 59 0.85 2.73 7.77
N GLN A 60 0.68 3.76 6.95
CA GLN A 60 -0.65 4.28 6.62
C GLN A 60 -1.40 3.33 5.66
N ASN A 61 -1.35 2.02 5.95
CA ASN A 61 -2.09 1.02 5.20
C ASN A 61 -3.42 0.77 5.91
N ILE A 62 -4.51 1.13 5.25
CA ILE A 62 -5.85 0.72 5.67
C ILE A 62 -6.01 -0.74 5.25
N GLY A 63 -5.85 -1.66 6.19
CA GLY A 63 -6.13 -3.07 5.97
C GLY A 63 -7.63 -3.33 6.02
N LEU A 64 -8.26 -3.47 4.86
CA LEU A 64 -9.65 -3.90 4.77
C LEU A 64 -9.70 -5.43 4.76
N VAL A 65 -10.09 -6.03 5.88
CA VAL A 65 -10.37 -7.48 5.95
C VAL A 65 -11.83 -7.68 5.56
N LEU A 66 -12.06 -8.08 4.31
CA LEU A 66 -13.37 -8.58 3.89
C LEU A 66 -13.44 -10.07 4.24
N ALA A 67 -14.18 -10.40 5.31
CA ALA A 67 -14.63 -11.77 5.49
C ALA A 67 -15.57 -12.08 4.32
N ASN A 68 -15.09 -12.89 3.38
CA ASN A 68 -15.88 -13.38 2.27
C ASN A 68 -16.95 -14.35 2.79
N THR A 69 -18.01 -13.81 3.39
CA THR A 69 -19.27 -14.54 3.56
C THR A 69 -20.07 -14.34 2.29
N LEU A 70 -19.64 -15.01 1.20
CA LEU A 70 -20.50 -15.24 0.05
C LEU A 70 -21.61 -16.22 0.46
N ILE A 71 -22.66 -15.69 1.08
CA ILE A 71 -23.99 -16.28 1.05
C ILE A 71 -24.97 -15.14 0.79
N ILE A 72 -25.01 -14.68 -0.46
CA ILE A 72 -26.23 -14.12 -1.04
C ILE A 72 -26.89 -15.27 -1.81
N THR A 73 -27.22 -16.34 -1.08
CA THR A 73 -28.26 -17.25 -1.54
C THR A 73 -29.50 -16.84 -0.77
N PRO A 74 -30.50 -16.21 -1.40
CA PRO A 74 -31.77 -16.01 -0.72
C PRO A 74 -32.31 -17.40 -0.34
N PRO A 75 -32.76 -17.61 0.92
CA PRO A 75 -33.18 -18.92 1.43
C PRO A 75 -34.34 -19.55 0.61
N ILE A 76 -34.99 -18.74 -0.23
CA ILE A 76 -36.09 -19.13 -1.11
C ILE A 76 -35.63 -20.15 -2.18
N LEU A 77 -34.38 -20.07 -2.66
CA LEU A 77 -33.86 -20.96 -3.71
C LEU A 77 -33.46 -22.36 -3.18
N ALA A 78 -33.17 -22.48 -1.89
CA ALA A 78 -32.87 -23.77 -1.27
C ALA A 78 -34.09 -24.71 -1.26
N SER A 79 -35.31 -24.16 -1.15
CA SER A 79 -36.54 -24.96 -1.22
C SER A 79 -36.86 -25.48 -2.63
N CYS A 80 -36.33 -24.85 -3.68
CA CYS A 80 -36.57 -25.29 -5.06
C CYS A 80 -35.68 -26.49 -5.43
N TYR A 81 -34.50 -26.62 -4.83
CA TYR A 81 -33.55 -27.67 -5.18
C TYR A 81 -33.95 -29.08 -4.69
N SER A 82 -34.83 -29.18 -3.69
CA SER A 82 -35.34 -30.47 -3.17
C SER A 82 -36.55 -31.03 -3.93
N ARG A 83 -37.06 -30.32 -4.95
CA ARG A 83 -38.15 -30.80 -5.82
C ARG A 83 -37.70 -31.05 -7.26
N ARG A 84 -36.54 -31.69 -7.45
CA ARG A 84 -36.21 -32.28 -8.75
C ARG A 84 -37.02 -33.57 -8.88
N PRO A 85 -38.01 -33.68 -9.79
CA PRO A 85 -38.67 -34.96 -10.02
C PRO A 85 -37.65 -35.97 -10.53
N PRO A 86 -37.78 -37.26 -10.17
CA PRO A 86 -36.84 -38.29 -10.63
C PRO A 86 -36.83 -38.36 -12.16
N SER A 87 -35.63 -38.44 -12.74
CA SER A 87 -35.43 -38.64 -14.17
C SER A 87 -36.04 -39.98 -14.64
N PRO A 88 -36.65 -40.08 -15.84
CA PRO A 88 -37.44 -41.25 -16.24
C PRO A 88 -36.62 -42.49 -16.65
N SER A 89 -35.31 -42.52 -16.44
CA SER A 89 -34.43 -43.52 -17.05
C SER A 89 -34.24 -44.82 -16.25
N SER A 90 -35.09 -45.14 -15.28
CA SER A 90 -34.98 -46.40 -14.50
C SER A 90 -36.28 -47.18 -14.29
N MET A 91 -37.34 -46.94 -15.07
CA MET A 91 -38.54 -47.78 -15.08
C MET A 91 -38.60 -48.59 -16.37
N GLY A 92 -37.98 -49.77 -16.36
CA GLY A 92 -37.91 -50.67 -17.51
C GLY A 92 -36.96 -51.84 -17.28
N ALA A 93 -37.24 -52.67 -16.27
CA ALA A 93 -36.68 -54.01 -16.16
C ALA A 93 -37.58 -54.84 -15.24
N SER A 94 -38.60 -55.46 -15.85
CA SER A 94 -39.18 -56.76 -15.51
C SER A 94 -40.34 -57.06 -16.44
#